data_AF-A0A6I0LCK5-F1
#
_entry.id   AF-A0A6I0LCK5-F1
#
_cell.length_a   1.000
_cell.length_b   1.000
_cell.length_c   1.000
_cell.angle_alpha   90.00
_cell.angle_beta   90.00
_cell.angle_gamma   90.00
#
_symmetry.space_group_name_H-M   'P 1'
#
loop_
_entity.id
_entity.type
_entity.pdbx_description
1 polymer ?
#
loop_
_entity_poly.entity_id
_entity_poly.type
_entity_poly.pdbx_seq_one_letter_code
_entity_poly.pdbx_strand_id
1 'polypeptide(L)' 'MSKSKMINVPLWELKEIANTLRMVANALDSSKRKSCLDRNIMRSWNCVVDLINGKEASLHENIDYYMKVGQVPSINE' A
#
# COMPACT_ATOMS: atom_id res chain seq x y z
N MET A 1 -24.22 -5.34 9.97
CA MET A 1 -22.99 -4.57 9.68
C MET A 1 -22.16 -4.55 10.94
N SER A 2 -21.01 -5.23 10.98
CA SER A 2 -20.11 -5.13 12.13
C SER A 2 -19.59 -3.70 12.23
N LYS A 3 -19.72 -3.05 13.40
CA LYS A 3 -19.03 -1.78 13.66
C LYS A 3 -17.55 -1.98 13.35
N SER A 4 -17.03 -1.23 12.39
CA SER A 4 -15.60 -1.21 12.08
C SER A 4 -14.85 -0.76 13.34
N LYS A 5 -13.93 -1.60 13.82
CA LYS A 5 -13.05 -1.25 14.94
C LYS A 5 -12.01 -0.27 14.41
N MET A 6 -12.01 0.95 14.93
CA MET A 6 -10.94 1.91 14.66
C MET A 6 -9.74 1.62 15.55
N ILE A 7 -8.54 1.69 14.98
CA ILE A 7 -7.26 1.53 15.68
C ILE A 7 -6.44 2.78 15.35
N ASN A 8 -5.93 3.45 16.38
CA ASN A 8 -5.00 4.54 16.20
C ASN A 8 -3.59 3.97 16.01
N VAL A 9 -2.98 4.28 14.88
CA VAL A 9 -1.60 3.89 14.56
C VAL A 9 -0.76 5.17 14.45
N PRO A 10 0.35 5.30 15.19
CA PRO A 10 1.26 6.43 15.06
C PRO A 10 1.81 6.55 13.63
N LEU A 11 2.01 7.79 13.15
CA LEU A 11 2.52 8.04 11.80
C LEU A 11 3.89 7.38 11.54
N TRP A 12 4.77 7.32 12.54
CA TRP A 12 6.08 6.69 12.40
C TRP A 12 5.96 5.18 12.16
N GLU A 13 4.99 4.49 12.77
CA GLU A 13 4.75 3.06 12.53
C GLU A 13 4.26 2.82 11.10
N LEU A 14 3.37 3.69 10.59
CA LEU A 14 2.94 3.63 9.19
C LEU A 14 4.12 3.81 8.23
N LYS A 15 5.03 4.74 8.53
CA LYS A 15 6.26 4.96 7.74
C LYS A 15 7.17 3.72 7.76
N GLU A 16 7.34 3.05 8.89
CA GLU A 16 8.10 1.80 8.99
C GLU A 16 7.47 0.67 8.18
N ILE A 17 6.14 0.54 8.21
CA ILE A 17 5.41 -0.43 7.39
C ILE A 17 5.60 -0.13 5.89
N ALA A 18 5.46 1.14 5.46
CA ALA A 18 5.68 1.54 4.08
C ALA A 18 7.12 1.26 3.62
N ASN A 19 8.11 1.54 4.48
CA ASN A 19 9.52 1.24 4.21
C ASN A 19 9.76 -0.26 4.04
N THR A 20 9.18 -1.08 4.92
CA THR A 20 9.28 -2.54 4.83
C THR A 20 8.66 -3.05 3.52
N LEU A 21 7.46 -2.58 3.18
CA LEU A 21 6.78 -2.95 1.93
C LEU A 21 7.57 -2.51 0.70
N ARG A 22 8.18 -1.32 0.71
CA ARG A 22 9.11 -0.86 -0.32
C ARG A 22 10.30 -1.80 -0.49
N MET A 23 10.94 -2.20 0.61
CA MET A 23 12.09 -3.10 0.58
C MET A 23 11.70 -4.48 0.00
N VAL A 24 10.59 -5.04 0.45
CA VAL A 24 10.08 -6.33 -0.06
C VAL A 24 9.69 -6.23 -1.53
N ALA A 25 8.99 -5.16 -1.93
CA ALA A 25 8.62 -4.93 -3.32
C ALA A 25 9.85 -4.83 -4.23
N ASN A 26 10.91 -4.18 -3.77
CA ASN A 26 12.16 -4.07 -4.51
C ASN A 26 12.90 -5.42 -4.59
N ALA A 27 12.96 -6.17 -3.49
CA ALA A 27 13.63 -7.47 -3.45
C ALA A 27 12.97 -8.51 -4.37
N LEU A 28 11.65 -8.42 -4.53
CA LEU A 28 10.85 -9.33 -5.36
C LEU A 28 10.51 -8.76 -6.74
N ASP A 29 10.92 -7.53 -7.04
CA ASP A 29 10.56 -6.84 -8.30
C ASP A 29 9.03 -6.79 -8.52
N SER A 30 8.30 -6.58 -7.42
CA SER A 30 6.84 -6.71 -7.35
C SER A 30 6.09 -5.62 -8.13
N SER A 31 6.76 -4.53 -8.53
CA SER A 31 6.19 -3.52 -9.43
C SER A 31 5.74 -4.13 -10.77
N LYS A 32 6.31 -5.28 -11.17
CA LYS A 32 5.92 -6.03 -12.37
C LYS A 32 4.65 -6.86 -12.20
N ARG A 33 4.19 -7.11 -10.96
CA ARG A 33 2.91 -7.78 -10.64
C ARG A 33 2.72 -9.15 -11.28
N LYS A 34 3.80 -9.94 -11.35
CA LYS A 34 3.82 -11.26 -12.00
C LYS A 34 3.00 -12.29 -11.23
N SER A 35 3.04 -12.23 -9.91
CA SER A 35 2.35 -13.15 -9.01
C SER A 35 1.25 -12.48 -8.20
N CYS A 36 0.39 -13.30 -7.57
CA CYS A 36 -0.58 -12.80 -6.59
C CYS A 36 0.11 -12.14 -5.38
N LEU A 37 1.28 -12.64 -4.98
CA LEU A 37 2.08 -12.06 -3.92
C LEU A 37 2.53 -10.63 -4.28
N ASP A 38 3.05 -10.44 -5.51
CA ASP A 38 3.47 -9.13 -5.98
C ASP A 38 2.32 -8.12 -5.93
N ARG A 39 1.14 -8.52 -6.41
CA ARG A 39 -0.04 -7.65 -6.38
C ARG A 39 -0.47 -7.30 -4.97
N ASN A 40 -0.40 -8.24 -4.03
CA ASN A 40 -0.74 -7.99 -2.63
C ASN A 40 0.26 -7.05 -1.95
N ILE A 41 1.56 -7.21 -2.22
CA ILE A 41 2.61 -6.29 -1.72
C ILE A 41 2.35 -4.89 -2.26
N MET A 42 2.19 -4.75 -3.58
CA MET A 42 1.97 -3.44 -4.20
C MET A 42 0.68 -2.79 -3.73
N ARG A 43 -0.42 -3.53 -3.57
CA ARG A 43 -1.66 -2.99 -3.02
C ARG A 43 -1.50 -2.52 -1.58
N SER A 44 -0.90 -3.35 -0.73
CA SER A 44 -0.71 -3.01 0.68
C SER A 44 0.16 -1.77 0.80
N TRP A 45 1.20 -1.66 -0.04
CA TRP A 45 2.07 -0.50 -0.06
C TRP A 45 1.33 0.78 -0.48
N ASN A 46 0.55 0.72 -1.56
CA ASN A 46 -0.29 1.86 -1.97
C ASN A 46 -1.24 2.29 -0.85
N CYS A 47 -1.92 1.33 -0.20
CA CYS A 47 -2.87 1.62 0.87
C CYS A 47 -2.19 2.32 2.06
N VAL A 48 -1.02 1.84 2.50
CA VAL A 48 -0.29 2.47 3.60
C VAL A 48 0.21 3.87 3.21
N VAL A 49 0.67 4.06 1.98
CA VAL A 49 1.10 5.38 1.48
C VAL A 49 -0.07 6.37 1.40
N ASP A 50 -1.25 5.93 0.96
CA ASP A 50 -2.45 6.77 0.99
C ASP A 50 -2.79 7.20 2.42
N LEU A 51 -2.75 6.27 3.39
CA LEU A 51 -2.98 6.57 4.81
C LEU A 51 -1.98 7.59 5.35
N ILE A 52 -0.69 7.45 5.02
CA ILE A 52 0.35 8.41 5.41
C ILE A 52 0.06 9.79 4.82
N ASN A 53 -0.41 9.85 3.57
CA ASN A 53 -0.76 11.08 2.87
C ASN A 53 -2.13 11.64 3.30
N GLY A 54 -2.82 11.03 4.27
CA GLY A 54 -4.16 11.45 4.71
C GLY A 54 -5.25 11.22 3.66
N LYS A 55 -5.00 10.38 2.66
CA LYS A 55 -5.95 10.02 1.61
C LYS A 55 -6.68 8.74 1.98
N GLU A 56 -8.01 8.77 1.92
CA GLU A 56 -8.82 7.55 1.97
C GLU A 56 -9.10 7.09 0.54
N ALA A 57 -8.44 6.01 0.11
CA ALA A 57 -8.64 5.47 -1.23
C ALA A 57 -10.04 4.88 -1.37
N SER A 58 -10.72 5.23 -2.46
CA SER A 58 -11.99 4.63 -2.83
C SER A 58 -11.85 3.13 -3.08
N LEU A 59 -12.97 2.40 -3.05
CA LEU A 59 -12.97 0.97 -3.40
C LEU A 59 -12.44 0.75 -4.82
N HIS A 60 -12.74 1.65 -5.75
CA HIS A 60 -12.27 1.57 -7.13
C HIS A 60 -10.74 1.73 -7.22
N GLU A 61 -10.17 2.72 -6.54
CA GLU A 61 -8.71 2.90 -6.49
C GLU A 61 -8.02 1.71 -5.82
N ASN A 62 -8.59 1.16 -4.74
CA ASN A 62 -8.07 -0.03 -4.09
C ASN A 62 -8.05 -1.26 -5.01
N ILE A 63 -9.06 -1.42 -5.87
CA ILE A 63 -9.09 -2.49 -6.88
C ILE A 63 -8.07 -2.20 -7.99
N ASP A 64 -7.97 -0.95 -8.42
CA ASP A 64 -7.03 -0.51 -9.45
C ASP A 64 -5.56 -0.73 -9.02
N TYR A 65 -5.28 -0.68 -7.71
CA TYR A 65 -3.99 -1.09 -7.14
C TYR A 65 -3.62 -2.55 -7.37
N TYR A 66 -4.49 -3.38 -7.95
CA TYR A 66 -4.11 -4.71 -8.47
C TYR A 66 -3.61 -4.70 -9.91
N MET A 67 -4.01 -3.72 -10.72
CA MET A 67 -3.82 -3.73 -12.17
C MET A 67 -2.70 -2.81 -12.69
N LYS A 68 -2.32 -1.75 -11.96
CA LYS A 68 -1.27 -0.78 -12.36
C LYS A 68 0.18 -1.28 -12.29
N VAL A 69 0.63 -2.00 -13.31
CA VAL A 69 2.04 -2.44 -13.45
C VAL A 69 2.99 -1.23 -13.53
N GLY A 70 4.17 -1.34 -12.91
CA GLY A 70 5.23 -0.31 -12.94
C GLY A 70 5.02 0.86 -11.98
N GLN A 71 3.87 0.96 -11.33
CA GLN A 71 3.60 1.98 -10.32
C GLN A 71 4.50 1.78 -9.10
N VAL A 72 5.07 2.87 -8.59
CA VAL A 72 5.81 2.92 -7.32
C VAL A 72 5.16 3.95 -6.42
N PRO A 73 4.56 3.55 -5.28
CA PRO A 73 3.95 4.48 -4.32
C PRO A 73 4.98 5.45 -3.73
N SER A 74 4.60 6.71 -3.53
CA SER A 74 5.44 7.75 -2.94
C SER A 74 4.73 8.49 -1.80
N ILE A 75 5.46 8.75 -0.72
CA ILE A 75 5.01 9.62 0.37
C ILE A 75 5.24 11.07 -0.08
N ASN A 76 4.23 11.92 0.10
CA ASN A 76 4.37 13.35 -0.15
C ASN A 76 5.08 13.96 1.08
N GLU A 77 6.32 14.43 0.92
CA GLU A 77 7.07 15.13 1.98
C GLU A 77 6.61 16.58 2.16
#